data_AF-A0A962ACB3-F1
#
_entry.id   AF-A0A962ACB3-F1
#
_cell.length_a   1.000
_cell.length_b   1.000
_cell.length_c   1.000
_cell.angle_alpha   90.00
_cell.angle_beta   90.00
_cell.angle_gamma   90.00
#
_symmetry.space_group_name_H-M   'P 1'
#
loop_
_entity.id
_entity.type
_entity.pdbx_description
1 polymer ?
#
loop_
_entity_poly.entity_id
_entity_poly.type
_entity_poly.pdbx_seq_one_letter_code
_entity_poly.pdbx_strand_id
1 'polypeptide(L)'
;MRTNAIPRTIRLTACLALAASFACGAARAKEESRTVRLTFKDGRASVSDAIRGYGYVDYVFPAGASESLEVELKTANTATYFNLLPPGEKDVAFFIGSTSGARFAGKTPSSGDYTARVYMMRSAARRGEKASYRLTVALGARSATNEKGSDYADGLTGGPDFWQVAGVAAGDKLNMRKTPSPQADFVASFANGAVLRNKGCKNAQGQRWCRVETLAATPQAGWVNGHYLRESAGPK
;
A
#
# COMPACT_ATOMS: atom_id res chain seq x y z
N MET A 1 -7.19 100.12 35.89
CA MET A 1 -6.84 100.06 34.46
C MET A 1 -6.18 98.72 34.19
N ARG A 2 -6.73 97.95 33.22
CA ARG A 2 -6.10 96.85 32.45
C ARG A 2 -5.58 95.65 33.27
N THR A 3 -5.76 94.38 32.95
CA THR A 3 -6.57 93.54 32.04
C THR A 3 -5.98 92.13 32.23
N ASN A 4 -6.78 91.09 32.00
CA ASN A 4 -6.34 89.74 31.56
C ASN A 4 -5.57 88.89 32.59
N ALA A 5 -5.49 87.57 32.49
CA ALA A 5 -6.22 86.48 31.86
C ALA A 5 -5.48 85.23 32.37
N ILE A 6 -6.20 84.16 32.67
CA ILE A 6 -5.63 82.87 33.10
C ILE A 6 -4.90 82.22 31.90
N PRO A 7 -3.80 81.48 32.11
CA PRO A 7 -3.83 80.12 31.57
C PRO A 7 -3.26 79.04 32.50
N ARG A 8 -3.92 77.90 32.40
CA ARG A 8 -3.67 76.59 33.01
C ARG A 8 -2.33 76.04 32.51
N THR A 9 -1.43 75.69 33.42
CA THR A 9 -0.24 74.89 33.11
C THR A 9 -0.62 73.42 32.91
N ILE A 10 -0.57 73.01 31.64
CA ILE A 10 -0.66 71.63 31.16
C ILE A 10 0.65 70.91 31.53
N ARG A 11 0.57 69.84 32.34
CA ARG A 11 1.70 68.89 32.47
C ARG A 11 1.59 67.88 31.33
N LEU A 12 2.63 67.82 30.49
CA LEU A 12 2.78 66.81 29.45
C LEU A 12 2.88 65.42 30.10
N THR A 13 1.86 64.58 29.91
CA THR A 13 1.95 63.14 30.14
C THR A 13 2.61 62.51 28.91
N ALA A 14 3.87 62.10 29.03
CA ALA A 14 4.53 61.30 28.01
C ALA A 14 3.88 59.90 27.95
N CYS A 15 2.93 59.71 27.03
CA CYS A 15 2.47 58.37 26.66
C CYS A 15 3.56 57.69 25.83
N LEU A 16 4.35 56.84 26.48
CA LEU A 16 5.23 55.89 25.82
C LEU A 16 4.33 54.86 25.09
N ALA A 17 4.12 55.06 23.80
CA ALA A 17 3.40 54.11 22.96
C ALA A 17 4.27 52.85 22.78
N LEU A 18 4.06 51.85 23.64
CA LEU A 18 4.63 50.53 23.45
C LEU A 18 3.88 49.87 22.29
N ALA A 19 4.47 49.91 21.10
CA ALA A 19 3.99 49.19 19.94
C ALA A 19 3.98 47.69 20.26
N ALA A 20 2.79 47.15 20.56
CA ALA A 20 2.58 45.71 20.66
C ALA A 20 2.71 45.12 19.26
N SER A 21 3.94 44.70 18.93
CA SER A 21 4.24 43.87 17.76
C SER A 21 3.44 42.58 17.88
N PHE A 22 2.26 42.54 17.27
CA PHE A 22 1.55 41.30 16.98
C PHE A 22 2.37 40.55 15.92
N ALA A 23 3.42 39.87 16.36
CA ALA A 23 4.02 38.80 15.59
C ALA A 23 2.96 37.69 15.51
N CYS A 24 2.13 37.74 14.47
CA CYS A 24 1.32 36.61 14.05
C CYS A 24 2.30 35.54 13.55
N GLY A 25 2.92 34.83 14.49
CA GLY A 25 3.65 33.62 14.19
C GLY A 25 2.64 32.62 13.68
N ALA A 26 2.51 32.50 12.36
CA ALA A 26 1.84 31.37 11.77
C ALA A 26 2.58 30.12 12.29
N ALA A 27 1.99 29.46 13.28
CA ALA A 27 2.49 28.18 13.78
C ALA A 27 2.61 27.27 12.56
N ARG A 28 3.83 27.01 12.10
CA ARG A 28 4.05 26.01 11.07
C ARG A 28 3.62 24.69 11.67
N ALA A 29 2.46 24.19 11.26
CA ALA A 29 2.03 22.84 11.58
C ALA A 29 3.17 21.90 11.16
N LYS A 30 3.82 21.30 12.16
CA LYS A 30 5.00 20.46 11.98
C LYS A 30 4.66 19.33 11.02
N GLU A 31 5.49 19.14 10.00
CA GLU A 31 5.43 17.95 9.15
C GLU A 31 5.90 16.77 10.00
N GLU A 32 4.96 16.18 10.72
CA GLU A 32 5.25 15.15 11.72
C GLU A 32 4.92 13.78 11.17
N SER A 33 5.90 12.89 11.26
CA SER A 33 5.70 11.47 11.01
C SER A 33 5.31 10.79 12.31
N ARG A 34 4.29 9.93 12.26
CA ARG A 34 3.80 9.24 13.46
C ARG A 34 3.41 7.80 13.17
N THR A 35 3.38 7.01 14.23
CA THR A 35 2.97 5.60 14.19
C THR A 35 1.68 5.44 14.99
N VAL A 36 0.69 4.76 14.40
CA VAL A 36 -0.62 4.52 15.01
C VAL A 36 -0.93 3.03 14.93
N ARG A 37 -1.17 2.37 16.06
CA ARG A 37 -1.65 0.99 16.06
C ARG A 37 -3.15 0.98 15.78
N LEU A 38 -3.58 0.19 14.80
CA LEU A 38 -4.98 0.06 14.44
C LEU A 38 -5.72 -0.85 15.43
N THR A 39 -6.94 -0.43 15.77
CA THR A 39 -7.90 -1.26 16.50
C THR A 39 -8.95 -1.75 15.52
N PHE A 40 -9.18 -3.06 15.51
CA PHE A 40 -10.14 -3.70 14.61
C PHE A 40 -11.48 -3.93 15.32
N LYS A 41 -12.55 -3.79 14.56
CA LYS A 41 -13.90 -4.25 14.91
C LYS A 41 -14.39 -5.13 13.78
N ASP A 42 -14.79 -6.37 14.09
CA ASP A 42 -15.29 -7.34 13.12
C ASP A 42 -14.36 -7.55 11.92
N GLY A 43 -13.05 -7.69 12.19
CA GLY A 43 -12.02 -7.87 11.16
C GLY A 43 -11.72 -6.62 10.32
N ARG A 44 -12.27 -5.44 10.67
CA ARG A 44 -12.05 -4.19 9.93
C ARG A 44 -11.60 -3.05 10.84
N ALA A 45 -10.64 -2.26 10.37
CA ALA A 45 -10.25 -0.98 10.93
C ALA A 45 -10.45 0.12 9.87
N SER A 46 -11.00 1.26 10.28
CA SER A 46 -11.16 2.42 9.40
C SER A 46 -10.80 3.68 10.15
N VAL A 47 -9.87 4.45 9.60
CA VAL A 47 -9.36 5.69 10.19
C VAL A 47 -9.50 6.83 9.19
N SER A 48 -9.89 8.01 9.68
CA SER A 48 -9.89 9.25 8.89
C SER A 48 -8.85 10.19 9.48
N ASP A 49 -7.99 10.74 8.63
CA ASP A 49 -6.78 11.42 9.08
C ASP A 49 -6.27 12.41 8.02
N ALA A 50 -5.18 13.12 8.31
CA ALA A 50 -4.53 14.01 7.37
C ALA A 50 -3.00 14.02 7.50
N ILE A 51 -2.31 14.21 6.38
CA ILE A 51 -0.87 14.46 6.31
C ILE A 51 -0.59 15.79 5.60
N ARG A 52 0.60 16.35 5.87
CA ARG A 52 1.10 17.57 5.23
C ARG A 52 2.57 17.40 4.85
N GLY A 53 2.94 17.90 3.68
CA GLY A 53 4.33 17.93 3.23
C GLY A 53 4.97 16.54 3.22
N TYR A 54 6.14 16.41 3.86
CA TYR A 54 6.85 15.13 4.00
C TYR A 54 6.37 14.26 5.17
N GLY A 55 5.41 14.75 5.97
CA GLY A 55 4.81 13.95 7.04
C GLY A 55 4.12 12.71 6.48
N TYR A 56 4.24 11.60 7.22
CA TYR A 56 3.57 10.34 6.89
C TYR A 56 2.98 9.71 8.16
N VAL A 57 2.02 8.80 7.98
CA VAL A 57 1.47 8.01 9.09
C VAL A 57 1.71 6.53 8.83
N ASP A 58 2.34 5.86 9.78
CA ASP A 58 2.54 4.42 9.80
C ASP A 58 1.41 3.77 10.61
N TYR A 59 0.45 3.15 9.92
CA TYR A 59 -0.62 2.39 10.56
C TYR A 59 -0.19 0.94 10.74
N VAL A 60 0.02 0.54 11.99
CA VAL A 60 0.51 -0.79 12.34
C VAL A 60 -0.67 -1.69 12.69
N PHE A 61 -0.68 -2.90 12.13
CA PHE A 61 -1.72 -3.90 12.42
C PHE A 61 -1.14 -5.32 12.43
N PRO A 62 -1.61 -6.18 13.34
CA PRO A 62 -1.22 -7.59 13.34
C PRO A 62 -1.95 -8.32 12.21
N ALA A 63 -1.25 -9.24 11.54
CA ALA A 63 -1.88 -10.21 10.65
C ALA A 63 -1.16 -11.56 10.76
N GLY A 64 -1.90 -12.66 10.58
CA GLY A 64 -1.38 -14.01 10.47
C GLY A 64 -0.73 -14.26 9.12
N ALA A 65 -0.01 -15.37 8.97
CA ALA A 65 0.52 -15.79 7.69
C ALA A 65 -0.62 -16.30 6.79
N SER A 66 -0.59 -15.95 5.50
CA SER A 66 -1.63 -16.29 4.52
C SER A 66 -3.04 -15.77 4.85
N GLU A 67 -3.16 -14.81 5.76
CA GLU A 67 -4.42 -14.16 6.09
C GLU A 67 -4.85 -13.22 4.96
N SER A 68 -6.14 -13.19 4.65
CA SER A 68 -6.69 -12.21 3.69
C SER A 68 -6.51 -10.80 4.23
N LEU A 69 -5.93 -9.92 3.41
CA LEU A 69 -5.74 -8.51 3.68
C LEU A 69 -6.29 -7.68 2.53
N GLU A 70 -7.21 -6.79 2.85
CA GLU A 70 -7.66 -5.72 1.96
C GLU A 70 -7.29 -4.37 2.57
N VAL A 71 -6.71 -3.48 1.76
CA VAL A 71 -6.39 -2.11 2.17
C VAL A 71 -6.88 -1.15 1.10
N GLU A 72 -7.66 -0.16 1.51
CA GLU A 72 -8.16 0.89 0.63
C GLU A 72 -7.84 2.26 1.20
N LEU A 73 -7.27 3.12 0.34
CA LEU A 73 -7.06 4.54 0.61
C LEU A 73 -8.07 5.36 -0.21
N LYS A 74 -8.88 6.17 0.47
CA LYS A 74 -9.76 7.16 -0.15
C LYS A 74 -9.26 8.57 0.17
N THR A 75 -9.02 9.36 -0.86
CA THR A 75 -8.50 10.73 -0.74
C THR A 75 -8.88 11.51 -2.00
N ALA A 76 -9.11 12.82 -1.86
CA ALA A 76 -9.28 13.71 -3.00
C ALA A 76 -7.94 14.20 -3.57
N ASN A 77 -6.84 14.10 -2.80
CA ASN A 77 -5.51 14.49 -3.25
C ASN A 77 -4.89 13.33 -4.04
N THR A 78 -4.70 13.53 -5.35
CA THR A 78 -4.22 12.50 -6.28
C THR A 78 -2.75 12.13 -6.12
N ALA A 79 -2.00 12.89 -5.31
CA ALA A 79 -0.59 12.64 -5.00
C ALA A 79 -0.39 11.92 -3.65
N THR A 80 -1.46 11.41 -3.03
CA THR A 80 -1.43 10.71 -1.75
C THR A 80 -1.58 9.20 -1.95
N TYR A 81 -0.66 8.42 -1.40
CA TYR A 81 -0.56 6.98 -1.60
C TYR A 81 -0.31 6.26 -0.29
N PHE A 82 -0.38 4.92 -0.32
CA PHE A 82 0.10 4.09 0.76
C PHE A 82 1.05 3.00 0.27
N ASN A 83 1.97 2.57 1.13
CA ASN A 83 2.78 1.37 0.93
C ASN A 83 2.46 0.34 2.01
N LEU A 84 2.59 -0.95 1.69
CA LEU A 84 2.51 -2.03 2.68
C LEU A 84 3.90 -2.63 2.92
N LEU A 85 4.37 -2.52 4.15
CA LEU A 85 5.65 -3.07 4.61
C LEU A 85 5.37 -4.32 5.44
N PRO A 86 6.13 -5.41 5.21
CA PRO A 86 5.99 -6.64 6.00
C PRO A 86 6.60 -6.45 7.42
N PRO A 87 6.38 -7.42 8.32
CA PRO A 87 6.86 -7.34 9.69
C PRO A 87 8.37 -7.10 9.80
N GLY A 88 8.76 -6.11 10.60
CA GLY A 88 10.15 -5.74 10.84
C GLY A 88 10.80 -4.84 9.78
N GLU A 89 10.17 -4.65 8.62
CA GLU A 89 10.71 -3.80 7.55
C GLU A 89 10.30 -2.33 7.72
N LYS A 90 11.23 -1.42 7.37
CA LYS A 90 11.02 0.04 7.45
C LYS A 90 11.10 0.77 6.11
N ASP A 91 11.80 0.16 5.16
CA ASP A 91 12.10 0.75 3.85
C ASP A 91 11.66 -0.15 2.67
N VAL A 92 11.41 -1.43 2.93
CA VAL A 92 10.98 -2.40 1.92
C VAL A 92 9.47 -2.60 2.00
N ALA A 93 8.79 -2.36 0.88
CA ALA A 93 7.34 -2.57 0.75
C ALA A 93 7.05 -3.66 -0.29
N PHE A 94 6.09 -4.55 0.00
CA PHE A 94 5.60 -5.53 -0.97
C PHE A 94 4.45 -4.99 -1.82
N PHE A 95 3.87 -3.85 -1.42
CA PHE A 95 2.90 -3.09 -2.20
C PHE A 95 3.28 -1.61 -2.19
N ILE A 96 3.30 -0.98 -3.38
CA ILE A 96 3.68 0.42 -3.57
C ILE A 96 2.54 1.16 -4.26
N GLY A 97 1.75 1.94 -3.50
CA GLY A 97 0.52 2.56 -4.01
C GLY A 97 0.74 3.59 -5.11
N SER A 98 1.91 4.22 -5.19
CA SER A 98 2.24 5.17 -6.27
C SER A 98 2.39 4.51 -7.64
N THR A 99 2.57 3.20 -7.69
CA THR A 99 2.64 2.42 -8.93
C THR A 99 1.50 1.42 -9.08
N SER A 100 0.95 0.95 -7.96
CA SER A 100 -0.06 -0.12 -7.91
C SER A 100 -1.48 0.38 -7.65
N GLY A 101 -1.66 1.67 -7.33
CA GLY A 101 -2.95 2.29 -7.08
C GLY A 101 -3.34 2.37 -5.60
N ALA A 102 -4.58 2.80 -5.35
CA ALA A 102 -5.08 3.13 -4.01
C ALA A 102 -5.77 1.95 -3.28
N ARG A 103 -5.66 0.73 -3.82
CA ARG A 103 -6.24 -0.47 -3.23
C ARG A 103 -5.29 -1.66 -3.33
N PHE A 104 -5.25 -2.45 -2.28
CA PHE A 104 -4.61 -3.76 -2.23
C PHE A 104 -5.65 -4.79 -1.78
N ALA A 105 -5.64 -5.95 -2.43
CA ALA A 105 -6.35 -7.15 -1.98
C ALA A 105 -5.44 -8.35 -2.22
N GLY A 106 -5.16 -9.12 -1.18
CA GLY A 106 -4.26 -10.26 -1.29
C GLY A 106 -4.10 -11.00 0.04
N LYS A 107 -3.08 -11.85 0.11
CA LYS A 107 -2.72 -12.56 1.34
C LYS A 107 -1.42 -12.02 1.91
N THR A 108 -1.31 -12.01 3.23
CA THR A 108 -0.08 -11.65 3.94
C THR A 108 0.98 -12.75 3.80
N PRO A 109 2.24 -12.42 3.46
CA PRO A 109 3.29 -13.42 3.24
C PRO A 109 3.76 -14.13 4.53
N SER A 110 3.72 -13.44 5.67
CA SER A 110 4.15 -13.94 6.98
C SER A 110 3.23 -13.44 8.10
N SER A 111 3.32 -14.03 9.28
CA SER A 111 2.67 -13.47 10.46
C SER A 111 3.51 -12.33 11.05
N GLY A 112 2.84 -11.35 11.65
CA GLY A 112 3.47 -10.28 12.42
C GLY A 112 2.78 -8.94 12.24
N ASP A 113 3.43 -7.89 12.72
CA ASP A 113 2.93 -6.52 12.62
C ASP A 113 3.30 -5.89 11.29
N TYR A 114 2.32 -5.73 10.41
CA TYR A 114 2.45 -5.03 9.14
C TYR A 114 2.30 -3.53 9.32
N THR A 115 2.85 -2.77 8.37
CA THR A 115 2.68 -1.30 8.33
C THR A 115 2.05 -0.86 7.02
N ALA A 116 0.93 -0.15 7.11
CA ALA A 116 0.41 0.68 6.01
C ALA A 116 0.90 2.12 6.19
N ARG A 117 1.92 2.51 5.43
CA ARG A 117 2.47 3.88 5.46
C ARG A 117 1.72 4.76 4.47
N VAL A 118 0.96 5.74 4.94
CA VAL A 118 0.31 6.75 4.10
C VAL A 118 1.22 7.97 3.95
N TYR A 119 1.51 8.37 2.71
CA TYR A 119 2.47 9.44 2.38
C TYR A 119 2.05 10.20 1.12
N MET A 120 2.73 11.33 0.86
CA MET A 120 2.59 12.07 -0.40
C MET A 120 3.80 11.90 -1.30
N MET A 121 3.53 11.89 -2.62
CA MET A 121 4.55 11.99 -3.65
C MET A 121 5.43 13.23 -3.42
N ARG A 122 6.73 13.10 -3.69
CA ARG A 122 7.75 14.12 -3.40
C ARG A 122 7.40 15.50 -3.98
N SER A 123 6.78 15.55 -5.16
CA SER A 123 6.38 16.81 -5.80
C SER A 123 5.33 17.58 -4.98
N ALA A 124 4.29 16.92 -4.49
CA ALA A 124 3.25 17.51 -3.62
C ALA A 124 3.79 17.81 -2.22
N ALA A 125 4.58 16.89 -1.66
CA ALA A 125 5.23 17.07 -0.36
C ALA A 125 6.10 18.34 -0.32
N ARG A 126 6.90 18.59 -1.36
CA ARG A 126 7.73 19.81 -1.50
C ARG A 126 6.93 21.11 -1.50
N ARG A 127 5.69 21.07 -1.98
CA ARG A 127 4.77 22.22 -1.99
C ARG A 127 4.06 22.42 -0.66
N GLY A 128 4.31 21.57 0.36
CA GLY A 128 3.65 21.64 1.65
C GLY A 128 2.14 21.36 1.57
N GLU A 129 1.71 20.61 0.53
CA GLU A 129 0.32 20.25 0.35
C GLU A 129 -0.22 19.51 1.57
N LYS A 130 -1.54 19.58 1.75
CA LYS A 130 -2.26 18.83 2.78
C LYS A 130 -3.22 17.87 2.10
N ALA A 131 -3.25 16.63 2.59
CA ALA A 131 -4.19 15.62 2.14
C ALA A 131 -4.96 15.07 3.33
N SER A 132 -6.28 15.20 3.29
CA SER A 132 -7.19 14.47 4.17
C SER A 132 -7.57 13.17 3.48
N TYR A 133 -7.63 12.07 4.23
CA TYR A 133 -7.90 10.74 3.69
C TYR A 133 -8.66 9.86 4.67
N ARG A 134 -9.16 8.74 4.14
CA ARG A 134 -9.62 7.59 4.91
C ARG A 134 -8.82 6.36 4.49
N LEU A 135 -8.24 5.67 5.47
CA LEU A 135 -7.62 4.38 5.28
C LEU A 135 -8.53 3.31 5.89
N THR A 136 -8.83 2.28 5.11
CA THR A 136 -9.56 1.10 5.57
C THR A 136 -8.66 -0.11 5.43
N VAL A 137 -8.53 -0.90 6.49
CA VAL A 137 -7.80 -2.16 6.54
C VAL A 137 -8.79 -3.25 6.96
N ALA A 138 -8.93 -4.31 6.18
CA ALA A 138 -9.74 -5.46 6.53
C ALA A 138 -8.88 -6.72 6.50
N LEU A 139 -9.02 -7.51 7.56
CA LEU A 139 -8.34 -8.78 7.80
C LEU A 139 -9.38 -9.89 7.86
N GLY A 140 -9.05 -11.06 7.34
CA GLY A 140 -9.94 -12.23 7.37
C GLY A 140 -11.23 -12.06 6.56
N ALA A 141 -11.38 -10.97 5.79
CA ALA A 141 -12.48 -10.80 4.86
C ALA A 141 -12.38 -11.87 3.77
N ARG A 142 -13.43 -12.70 3.62
CA ARG A 142 -13.63 -13.49 2.41
C ARG A 142 -13.77 -12.49 1.27
N SER A 143 -12.86 -12.55 0.28
CA SER A 143 -12.69 -11.57 -0.80
C SER A 143 -14.00 -10.93 -1.25
N ALA A 144 -14.11 -9.62 -1.10
CA ALA A 144 -15.19 -8.83 -1.67
C ALA A 144 -14.92 -8.51 -3.15
N THR A 145 -14.52 -9.52 -3.93
CA THR A 145 -14.39 -9.38 -5.38
C THR A 145 -15.32 -10.37 -6.07
N ASN A 146 -16.43 -9.80 -6.54
CA ASN A 146 -17.36 -10.29 -7.57
C ASN A 146 -18.42 -11.29 -7.11
N GLU A 147 -19.63 -10.74 -6.96
CA GLU A 147 -20.87 -11.47 -7.17
C GLU A 147 -20.83 -12.23 -8.50
N LYS A 148 -21.34 -13.46 -8.47
CA LYS A 148 -21.42 -14.44 -9.54
C LYS A 148 -20.21 -15.35 -9.74
N GLY A 149 -20.03 -16.24 -8.76
CA GLY A 149 -19.68 -17.63 -9.01
C GLY A 149 -18.39 -18.12 -8.36
N SER A 150 -18.45 -18.48 -7.08
CA SER A 150 -17.57 -19.51 -6.53
C SER A 150 -18.35 -20.34 -5.50
N ASP A 151 -19.18 -21.23 -6.01
CA ASP A 151 -19.45 -22.46 -5.29
C ASP A 151 -18.23 -23.36 -5.52
N TYR A 152 -17.26 -23.32 -4.60
CA TYR A 152 -16.45 -24.46 -4.18
C TYR A 152 -15.74 -24.08 -2.88
N ALA A 153 -16.29 -24.62 -1.80
CA ALA A 153 -15.63 -25.07 -0.58
C ALA A 153 -14.50 -24.20 0.02
N ASP A 154 -14.91 -23.51 1.07
CA ASP A 154 -14.19 -23.30 2.33
C ASP A 154 -13.20 -24.42 2.75
N GLY A 155 -12.01 -24.02 3.22
CA GLY A 155 -11.15 -24.89 4.02
C GLY A 155 -9.66 -24.66 3.85
N LEU A 156 -9.13 -23.62 4.52
CA LEU A 156 -7.75 -23.44 5.01
C LEU A 156 -6.64 -24.29 4.32
N THR A 157 -5.71 -23.62 3.61
CA THR A 157 -4.43 -24.20 3.08
C THR A 157 -4.52 -24.88 1.71
N GLY A 158 -4.83 -24.15 0.64
CA GLY A 158 -4.77 -24.68 -0.72
C GLY A 158 -4.66 -23.58 -1.77
N GLY A 159 -3.47 -23.37 -2.33
CA GLY A 159 -3.41 -22.86 -3.69
C GLY A 159 -3.89 -23.97 -4.64
N PRO A 160 -4.23 -23.69 -5.90
CA PRO A 160 -4.67 -24.74 -6.80
C PRO A 160 -3.56 -25.80 -6.96
N ASP A 161 -3.92 -27.08 -7.06
CA ASP A 161 -2.93 -28.14 -7.31
C ASP A 161 -2.27 -27.99 -8.69
N PHE A 162 -2.97 -27.33 -9.62
CA PHE A 162 -2.51 -27.10 -10.97
C PHE A 162 -2.75 -25.67 -11.44
N TRP A 163 -1.81 -25.21 -12.27
CA TRP A 163 -1.93 -23.98 -13.03
C TRP A 163 -2.16 -24.31 -14.50
N GLN A 164 -2.99 -23.52 -15.16
CA GLN A 164 -3.07 -23.47 -16.62
C GLN A 164 -2.39 -22.19 -17.13
N VAL A 165 -1.57 -22.33 -18.18
CA VAL A 165 -0.97 -21.20 -18.88
C VAL A 165 -2.04 -20.45 -19.66
N ALA A 166 -2.14 -19.14 -19.45
CA ALA A 166 -3.12 -18.28 -20.09
C ALA A 166 -2.61 -16.84 -20.26
N GLY A 167 -3.16 -16.12 -21.23
CA GLY A 167 -2.85 -14.70 -21.45
C GLY A 167 -1.50 -14.43 -22.12
N VAL A 168 -0.84 -15.47 -22.64
CA VAL A 168 0.30 -15.30 -23.55
C VAL A 168 -0.22 -14.86 -24.93
N ALA A 169 0.47 -13.94 -25.60
CA ALA A 169 0.05 -13.46 -26.93
C ALA A 169 0.03 -14.60 -27.96
N ALA A 170 -0.77 -14.44 -29.01
CA ALA A 170 -0.89 -15.45 -30.07
C ALA A 170 0.47 -15.62 -30.79
N GLY A 171 0.97 -16.86 -30.86
CA GLY A 171 2.28 -17.19 -31.41
C GLY A 171 3.41 -17.22 -30.38
N ASP A 172 3.20 -16.66 -29.18
CA ASP A 172 4.19 -16.64 -28.10
C ASP A 172 4.03 -17.81 -27.13
N LYS A 173 5.05 -17.99 -26.28
CA LYS A 173 5.07 -19.02 -25.22
C LYS A 173 5.52 -18.45 -23.88
N LEU A 174 5.01 -19.04 -22.80
CA LEU A 174 5.48 -18.80 -21.45
C LEU A 174 6.78 -19.57 -21.20
N ASN A 175 7.86 -18.86 -20.90
CA ASN A 175 9.15 -19.48 -20.58
C ASN A 175 9.26 -19.86 -19.10
N MET A 176 9.71 -21.09 -18.86
CA MET A 176 10.11 -21.63 -17.56
C MET A 176 11.62 -21.50 -17.38
N ARG A 177 12.01 -21.09 -16.19
CA ARG A 177 13.36 -20.63 -15.83
C ARG A 177 13.92 -21.39 -14.64
N LYS A 178 15.25 -21.54 -14.53
CA LYS A 178 15.86 -22.21 -13.35
C LYS A 178 15.63 -21.45 -12.05
N THR A 179 15.63 -20.12 -12.09
CA THR A 179 15.43 -19.22 -10.95
C THR A 179 14.33 -18.19 -11.27
N PRO A 180 13.71 -17.55 -10.27
CA PRO A 180 12.58 -16.63 -10.46
C PRO A 180 13.04 -15.27 -11.00
N SER A 181 13.48 -15.25 -12.25
CA SER A 181 14.00 -14.06 -12.94
C SER A 181 13.82 -14.21 -14.46
N PRO A 182 13.52 -13.12 -15.18
CA PRO A 182 13.39 -13.19 -16.63
C PRO A 182 14.72 -13.46 -17.36
N GLN A 183 15.87 -13.17 -16.72
CA GLN A 183 17.21 -13.39 -17.25
C GLN A 183 17.80 -14.76 -16.91
N ALA A 184 17.10 -15.59 -16.13
CA ALA A 184 17.62 -16.88 -15.71
C ALA A 184 17.67 -17.90 -16.86
N ASP A 185 18.47 -18.96 -16.66
CA ASP A 185 18.58 -20.07 -17.61
C ASP A 185 17.19 -20.60 -18.01
N PHE A 186 17.02 -20.80 -19.31
CA PHE A 186 15.83 -21.41 -19.88
C PHE A 186 15.74 -22.90 -19.51
N VAL A 187 14.52 -23.38 -19.21
CA VAL A 187 14.24 -24.79 -18.94
C VAL A 187 13.27 -25.36 -19.97
N ALA A 188 12.10 -24.72 -20.15
CA ALA A 188 11.06 -25.15 -21.09
C ALA A 188 10.15 -23.97 -21.50
N SER A 189 9.29 -24.16 -22.49
CA SER A 189 8.29 -23.17 -22.91
C SER A 189 6.91 -23.80 -23.12
N PHE A 190 5.85 -23.04 -22.82
CA PHE A 190 4.47 -23.54 -22.82
C PHE A 190 3.53 -22.62 -23.58
N ALA A 191 2.63 -23.20 -24.37
CA ALA A 191 1.54 -22.46 -25.03
C ALA A 191 0.37 -22.23 -24.05
N ASN A 192 -0.53 -21.32 -24.40
CA ASN A 192 -1.82 -21.19 -23.71
C ASN A 192 -2.54 -22.55 -23.67
N GLY A 193 -3.17 -22.86 -22.54
CA GLY A 193 -3.88 -24.11 -22.31
C GLY A 193 -3.06 -25.18 -21.60
N ALA A 194 -1.72 -25.08 -21.59
CA ALA A 194 -0.85 -26.06 -20.93
C ALA A 194 -1.10 -26.11 -19.42
N VAL A 195 -1.20 -27.32 -18.86
CA VAL A 195 -1.43 -27.54 -17.42
C VAL A 195 -0.13 -27.98 -16.74
N LEU A 196 0.17 -27.36 -15.60
CA LEU A 196 1.39 -27.54 -14.82
C LEU A 196 1.03 -27.76 -13.36
N ARG A 197 1.79 -28.62 -12.66
CA ARG A 197 1.58 -28.84 -11.23
C ARG A 197 2.12 -27.66 -10.44
N ASN A 198 1.33 -27.13 -9.50
CA ASN A 198 1.72 -26.04 -8.63
C ASN A 198 2.73 -26.54 -7.59
N LYS A 199 3.87 -25.85 -7.47
CA LYS A 199 4.89 -26.10 -6.43
C LYS A 199 5.09 -24.88 -5.53
N GLY A 200 4.16 -23.93 -5.56
CA GLY A 200 4.17 -22.70 -4.77
C GLY A 200 4.68 -21.50 -5.55
N CYS A 201 4.32 -20.30 -5.08
CA CYS A 201 4.73 -19.03 -5.68
C CYS A 201 5.47 -18.17 -4.66
N LYS A 202 6.36 -17.32 -5.15
CA LYS A 202 7.01 -16.26 -4.36
C LYS A 202 7.21 -15.00 -5.20
N ASN A 203 7.34 -13.88 -4.53
CA ASN A 203 7.69 -12.63 -5.20
C ASN A 203 9.21 -12.53 -5.34
N ALA A 204 9.67 -12.16 -6.54
CA ALA A 204 11.07 -11.88 -6.84
C ALA A 204 11.14 -10.79 -7.91
N GLN A 205 12.05 -9.83 -7.73
CA GLN A 205 12.22 -8.70 -8.67
C GLN A 205 10.92 -7.95 -8.99
N GLY A 206 10.05 -7.77 -7.98
CA GLY A 206 8.77 -7.06 -8.13
C GLY A 206 7.68 -7.83 -8.91
N GLN A 207 7.90 -9.09 -9.24
CA GLN A 207 6.94 -9.92 -9.97
C GLN A 207 6.62 -11.21 -9.21
N ARG A 208 5.40 -11.74 -9.40
CA ARG A 208 5.00 -13.04 -8.88
C ARG A 208 5.63 -14.13 -9.74
N TRP A 209 6.46 -14.98 -9.14
CA TRP A 209 7.05 -16.15 -9.78
C TRP A 209 6.49 -17.41 -9.16
N CYS A 210 6.00 -18.32 -9.99
CA CYS A 210 5.46 -19.59 -9.52
C CYS A 210 6.39 -20.72 -9.93
N ARG A 211 6.78 -21.53 -8.96
CA ARG A 211 7.48 -22.78 -9.22
C ARG A 211 6.44 -23.79 -9.70
N VAL A 212 6.72 -24.41 -10.83
CA VAL A 212 5.83 -25.32 -11.52
C VAL A 212 6.59 -26.55 -11.98
N GLU A 213 5.86 -27.66 -12.15
CA GLU A 213 6.40 -28.93 -12.62
C GLU A 213 5.54 -29.47 -13.77
N THR A 214 6.19 -29.95 -14.84
CA THR A 214 5.50 -30.54 -15.99
C THR A 214 4.87 -31.89 -15.63
N LEU A 215 3.77 -32.25 -16.29
CA LEU A 215 3.08 -33.52 -16.08
C LEU A 215 3.61 -34.68 -16.95
N ALA A 216 4.77 -34.51 -17.60
CA ALA A 216 5.39 -35.52 -18.44
C ALA A 216 5.96 -36.70 -17.62
N ALA A 217 6.21 -37.83 -18.29
CA ALA A 217 6.84 -39.02 -17.68
C ALA A 217 8.20 -38.72 -17.04
N THR A 218 8.93 -37.72 -17.56
CA THR A 218 10.12 -37.15 -16.93
C THR A 218 9.81 -35.70 -16.53
N PRO A 219 9.43 -35.44 -15.28
CA PRO A 219 9.02 -34.11 -14.85
C PRO A 219 10.20 -33.12 -14.84
N GLN A 220 9.98 -31.95 -15.43
CA GLN A 220 10.88 -30.81 -15.31
C GLN A 220 10.25 -29.76 -14.42
N ALA A 221 11.04 -29.21 -13.49
CA ALA A 221 10.61 -28.16 -12.58
C ALA A 221 11.37 -26.86 -12.83
N GLY A 222 10.68 -25.74 -12.70
CA GLY A 222 11.27 -24.41 -12.85
C GLY A 222 10.30 -23.31 -12.44
N TRP A 223 10.65 -22.08 -12.74
CA TRP A 223 9.92 -20.87 -12.38
C TRP A 223 9.33 -20.20 -13.62
N VAL A 224 8.06 -19.87 -13.56
CA VAL A 224 7.36 -19.10 -14.60
C VAL A 224 6.81 -17.82 -14.00
N ASN A 225 6.61 -16.80 -14.84
CA ASN A 225 5.93 -15.59 -14.40
C ASN A 225 4.44 -15.90 -14.14
N GLY A 226 4.02 -15.70 -12.89
CA GLY A 226 2.69 -16.02 -12.41
C GLY A 226 1.59 -15.13 -12.97
N HIS A 227 1.92 -14.06 -13.69
CA HIS A 227 0.95 -13.27 -14.45
C HIS A 227 0.23 -14.13 -15.51
N TYR A 228 0.93 -15.11 -16.07
CA TYR A 228 0.42 -15.98 -17.15
C TYR A 228 -0.19 -17.29 -16.65
N LEU A 229 -0.56 -17.37 -15.36
CA LEU A 229 -1.14 -18.57 -14.75
C LEU A 229 -2.56 -18.31 -14.25
N ARG A 230 -3.46 -19.25 -14.55
CA ARG A 230 -4.83 -19.32 -14.04
C ARG A 230 -5.06 -20.66 -13.34
N GLU A 231 -5.86 -20.66 -12.29
CA GLU A 231 -6.15 -21.86 -11.50
C GLU A 231 -6.82 -22.94 -12.38
N SER A 232 -6.48 -24.21 -12.14
CA SER A 232 -7.00 -25.33 -12.91
C SER A 232 -7.18 -26.56 -12.03
N ALA A 233 -8.21 -27.36 -12.29
CA ALA A 233 -8.51 -28.59 -11.56
C ALA A 233 -7.56 -29.76 -11.91
N GLY A 234 -6.68 -29.60 -12.90
CA GLY A 234 -5.78 -30.64 -13.40
C GLY A 234 -5.97 -30.94 -14.89
N PRO A 235 -5.13 -31.79 -15.49
CA PRO A 235 -5.30 -32.22 -16.88
C PRO A 235 -6.64 -32.95 -17.04
N LYS A 236 -7.33 -32.66 -18.15
CA LYS A 236 -8.52 -33.40 -18.59
C LYS A 236 -8.13 -34.61 -19.41
#